data_AF-A0A9D9VWY2-F1
#
_entry.id   AF-A0A9D9VWY2-F1
#
_cell.length_a   1.000
_cell.length_b   1.000
_cell.length_c   1.000
_cell.angle_alpha   90.00
_cell.angle_beta   90.00
_cell.angle_gamma   90.00
#
_symmetry.space_group_name_H-M   'P 1'
#
loop_
_entity.id
_entity.type
_entity.pdbx_description
1 polymer ?
#
loop_
_entity_poly.entity_id
_entity_poly.type
_entity_poly.pdbx_seq_one_letter_code
_entity_poly.pdbx_strand_id
1 'polypeptide(L)'
;MRTYQVAEICPNGHVTTSAANLNPELREKFCSQCGEPTTTQCPNCQATIRGRYDVPQVIGLFHYSPPAHCHNCGSAFPWTARKVDSAVELVEVAEGLSSDELQQFRADLTELTKDSPKTQVASLRFKKVMSKVGNSVASGVRDIVVDVLSEAAKKAIWG
;
A
#
# COMPACT_ATOMS: atom_id res chain seq x y z
N MET A 1 -26.02 11.36 7.70
CA MET A 1 -24.74 12.10 7.71
C MET A 1 -23.75 11.32 6.85
N ARG A 2 -22.90 11.98 6.06
CA ARG A 2 -21.84 11.27 5.32
C ARG A 2 -20.74 10.91 6.30
N THR A 3 -20.36 9.64 6.40
CA THR A 3 -19.38 9.18 7.38
C THR A 3 -18.50 8.08 6.81
N TYR A 4 -17.26 8.03 7.29
CA TYR A 4 -16.42 6.85 7.09
C TYR A 4 -16.77 5.82 8.15
N GLN A 5 -16.94 4.57 7.71
CA GLN A 5 -16.97 3.40 8.58
C GLN A 5 -15.54 3.02 8.98
N VAL A 6 -15.42 2.01 9.84
CA VAL A 6 -14.13 1.49 10.29
C VAL A 6 -13.76 0.27 9.45
N ALA A 7 -12.59 0.28 8.82
CA ALA A 7 -12.06 -0.90 8.17
C ALA A 7 -11.27 -1.78 9.15
N GLU A 8 -11.29 -3.08 8.90
CA GLU A 8 -10.43 -4.08 9.53
C GLU A 8 -9.55 -4.70 8.44
N ILE A 9 -8.24 -4.64 8.66
CA ILE A 9 -7.23 -4.95 7.63
C ILE A 9 -6.04 -5.63 8.32
N CYS A 10 -5.47 -6.64 7.68
CA CYS A 10 -4.24 -7.27 8.17
C CYS A 10 -2.99 -6.48 7.75
N PRO A 11 -1.83 -6.70 8.41
CA PRO A 11 -0.56 -6.10 8.02
C PRO A 11 -0.11 -6.35 6.57
N ASN A 12 -0.67 -7.34 5.87
CA ASN A 12 -0.39 -7.60 4.45
C ASN A 12 -1.35 -6.86 3.49
N GLY A 13 -2.34 -6.15 4.02
CA GLY A 13 -3.27 -5.32 3.24
C GLY A 13 -4.56 -6.02 2.81
N HIS A 14 -4.75 -7.29 3.18
CA HIS A 14 -6.05 -7.95 2.98
C HIS A 14 -7.10 -7.31 3.88
N VAL A 15 -8.16 -6.81 3.25
CA VAL A 15 -9.32 -6.20 3.92
C VAL A 15 -10.29 -7.31 4.29
N THR A 16 -10.54 -7.50 5.59
CA THR A 16 -11.55 -8.46 6.07
C THR A 16 -12.94 -7.85 5.95
N THR A 17 -13.08 -6.61 6.40
CA THR A 17 -14.29 -5.81 6.22
C THR A 17 -13.96 -4.33 6.13
N SER A 18 -14.68 -3.61 5.26
CA SER A 18 -14.58 -2.14 5.16
C SER A 18 -15.55 -1.41 6.10
N ALA A 19 -16.34 -2.14 6.90
CA ALA A 19 -17.33 -1.58 7.82
C ALA A 19 -17.46 -2.45 9.09
N ALA A 20 -16.33 -2.69 9.77
CA ALA A 20 -16.22 -3.49 10.99
C ALA A 20 -17.15 -3.05 12.13
N ASN A 21 -17.49 -1.76 12.19
CA ASN A 21 -18.41 -1.22 13.19
C ASN A 21 -19.89 -1.43 12.83
N LEU A 22 -20.22 -1.70 11.57
CA LEU A 22 -21.58 -2.04 11.15
C LEU A 22 -21.80 -3.55 11.07
N ASN A 23 -20.75 -4.30 10.69
CA ASN A 23 -20.79 -5.74 10.46
C ASN A 23 -19.79 -6.45 11.39
N PRO A 24 -20.00 -6.45 12.73
CA PRO A 24 -19.09 -7.08 13.68
C PRO A 24 -18.93 -8.59 13.46
N GLU A 25 -19.94 -9.24 12.86
CA GLU A 25 -19.94 -10.67 12.51
C GLU A 25 -18.99 -11.02 11.36
N LEU A 26 -18.64 -10.04 10.51
CA LEU A 26 -17.67 -10.20 9.43
C LEU A 26 -16.23 -9.94 9.88
N ARG A 27 -16.03 -9.60 11.16
CA ARG A 27 -14.70 -9.34 11.69
C ARG A 27 -13.95 -10.64 11.90
N GLU A 28 -12.68 -10.61 11.57
CA GLU A 28 -11.78 -11.76 11.74
C GLU A 28 -10.64 -11.34 12.66
N LYS A 29 -10.42 -12.07 13.76
CA LYS A 29 -9.26 -11.81 14.65
C LYS A 29 -7.93 -12.01 13.92
N PHE A 30 -7.90 -12.97 13.00
CA PHE A 30 -6.77 -13.29 12.13
C PHE A 30 -7.29 -13.37 10.70
N CYS A 31 -6.52 -12.84 9.76
CA CYS A 31 -6.89 -12.82 8.36
C CYS A 31 -7.01 -14.24 7.79
N SER A 32 -8.17 -14.56 7.20
CA SER A 32 -8.41 -15.85 6.54
C SER A 32 -7.51 -16.12 5.33
N GLN A 33 -6.87 -15.10 4.76
CA GLN A 33 -5.98 -15.24 3.59
C GLN A 33 -4.52 -15.48 3.95
N CYS A 34 -4.02 -14.94 5.07
CA CYS A 34 -2.58 -14.99 5.41
C CYS A 34 -2.25 -15.33 6.86
N GLY A 35 -3.26 -15.45 7.74
CA GLY A 35 -3.07 -15.83 9.15
C GLY A 35 -2.58 -14.73 10.08
N GLU A 36 -2.27 -13.53 9.58
CA GLU A 36 -1.80 -12.40 10.40
C GLU A 36 -2.95 -11.76 11.21
N PRO A 37 -2.69 -11.24 12.42
CA PRO A 37 -3.70 -10.56 13.22
C PRO A 37 -4.20 -9.31 12.51
N THR A 38 -5.50 -9.07 12.52
CA THR A 38 -6.09 -7.88 11.89
C THR A 38 -6.09 -6.69 12.83
N THR A 39 -6.21 -5.49 12.27
CA THR A 39 -6.34 -4.25 13.03
C THR A 39 -7.40 -3.34 12.43
N THR A 40 -8.06 -2.59 13.30
CA THR A 40 -8.97 -1.50 12.93
C THR A 40 -8.37 -0.12 13.19
N GLN A 41 -7.14 -0.05 13.69
CA GLN A 41 -6.48 1.17 14.15
C GLN A 41 -5.07 1.30 13.58
N CYS A 42 -4.65 2.54 13.41
CA CYS A 42 -3.27 2.87 13.06
C CYS A 42 -2.34 2.45 14.20
N PRO A 43 -1.28 1.66 13.94
CA PRO A 43 -0.35 1.24 14.99
C PRO A 43 0.42 2.41 15.61
N ASN A 44 0.58 3.53 14.88
CA ASN A 44 1.35 4.69 15.35
C ASN A 44 0.53 5.66 16.22
N CYS A 45 -0.74 5.93 15.86
CA CYS A 45 -1.55 6.95 16.55
C CYS A 45 -2.90 6.46 17.04
N GLN A 46 -3.22 5.17 16.89
CA GLN A 46 -4.47 4.52 17.31
C GLN A 46 -5.75 5.07 16.66
N ALA A 47 -5.65 6.01 15.72
CA ALA A 47 -6.80 6.47 14.95
C ALA A 47 -7.40 5.31 14.13
N THR A 48 -8.73 5.23 14.10
CA THR A 48 -9.46 4.20 13.34
C THR A 48 -9.13 4.28 11.85
N ILE A 49 -8.97 3.12 11.21
CA ILE A 49 -8.70 3.05 9.77
C ILE A 49 -10.00 3.39 9.04
N ARG A 50 -9.93 4.36 8.11
CA ARG A 50 -11.09 4.76 7.30
C ARG A 50 -11.47 3.61 6.36
N GLY A 51 -12.67 3.10 6.58
CA GLY A 51 -13.32 2.10 5.76
C GLY A 51 -14.21 2.71 4.69
N ARG A 52 -15.31 2.04 4.38
CA ARG A 52 -16.30 2.47 3.40
C ARG A 52 -16.82 3.86 3.75
N TYR A 53 -16.98 4.69 2.73
CA TYR A 53 -17.65 5.97 2.86
C TYR A 53 -19.14 5.82 2.55
N ASP A 54 -19.99 6.07 3.55
CA ASP A 54 -21.43 5.93 3.40
C ASP A 54 -22.09 7.26 3.10
N VAL A 55 -22.87 7.27 2.02
CA VAL A 55 -23.73 8.39 1.61
C VAL A 55 -25.18 7.91 1.66
N PRO A 56 -26.04 8.52 2.49
CA PRO A 56 -27.45 8.14 2.56
C PRO A 56 -28.12 8.18 1.18
N GLN A 57 -28.97 7.19 0.89
CA GLN A 57 -29.78 7.09 -0.33
C GLN A 57 -28.98 6.90 -1.64
N VAL A 58 -27.68 6.61 -1.57
CA VAL A 58 -26.86 6.28 -2.75
C VAL A 58 -26.44 4.82 -2.68
N ILE A 59 -26.88 4.02 -3.65
CA ILE A 59 -26.45 2.63 -3.85
C ILE A 59 -25.46 2.63 -5.01
N GLY A 60 -24.22 2.22 -4.75
CA GLY A 60 -23.18 2.09 -5.75
C GLY A 60 -22.25 0.93 -5.43
N LEU A 61 -21.73 0.29 -6.48
CA LEU A 61 -20.65 -0.68 -6.35
C LEU A 61 -19.34 0.08 -6.17
N PHE A 62 -18.89 0.19 -4.92
CA PHE A 62 -17.61 0.80 -4.59
C PHE A 62 -16.60 -0.29 -4.25
N HIS A 63 -15.53 -0.38 -5.05
CA HIS A 63 -14.36 -1.14 -4.68
C HIS A 63 -13.59 -0.38 -3.61
N TYR A 64 -13.53 -0.94 -2.40
CA TYR A 64 -12.74 -0.39 -1.32
C TYR A 64 -11.29 -0.85 -1.45
N SER A 65 -10.36 0.11 -1.52
CA SER A 65 -8.93 -0.15 -1.42
C SER A 65 -8.42 0.35 -0.06
N PRO A 66 -7.56 -0.42 0.63
CA PRO A 66 -6.98 0.01 1.90
C PRO A 66 -6.12 1.28 1.68
N PRO A 67 -6.22 2.30 2.54
CA PRO A 67 -5.41 3.51 2.41
C PRO A 67 -3.93 3.18 2.61
N ALA A 68 -3.01 3.76 1.84
CA ALA A 68 -1.56 3.52 2.05
C ALA A 68 -1.02 4.23 3.31
N HIS A 69 -1.62 5.37 3.67
CA HIS A 69 -1.17 6.22 4.77
C HIS A 69 -2.29 6.57 5.73
N CYS A 70 -1.96 6.73 7.00
CA CYS A 70 -2.90 7.15 8.03
C CYS A 70 -3.34 8.59 7.80
N HIS A 71 -4.66 8.81 7.72
CA HIS A 71 -5.24 10.14 7.58
C HIS A 71 -4.99 11.07 8.78
N ASN A 72 -4.67 10.52 9.96
CA ASN A 72 -4.52 11.28 11.19
C ASN A 72 -3.06 11.66 11.48
N CYS A 73 -2.11 10.73 11.30
CA CYS A 73 -0.69 10.99 11.59
C CYS A 73 0.23 10.99 10.36
N GLY A 74 -0.27 10.62 9.18
CA GLY A 74 0.52 10.58 7.93
C GLY A 74 1.46 9.38 7.79
N SER A 75 1.65 8.55 8.82
CA SER A 75 2.49 7.36 8.73
C SER A 75 1.94 6.33 7.74
N ALA A 76 2.84 5.66 7.03
CA ALA A 76 2.49 4.51 6.20
C ALA A 76 1.90 3.39 7.06
N PHE A 77 0.88 2.71 6.55
CA PHE A 77 0.36 1.52 7.20
C PHE A 77 1.30 0.32 6.99
N PRO A 78 1.20 -0.73 7.83
CA PRO A 78 2.10 -1.88 7.75
C PRO A 78 2.17 -2.54 6.37
N TRP A 79 1.04 -2.61 5.64
CA TRP A 79 1.00 -3.21 4.30
C TRP A 79 1.78 -2.40 3.27
N THR A 80 1.82 -1.07 3.40
CA THR A 80 2.64 -0.21 2.55
C THR A 80 4.12 -0.39 2.86
N ALA A 81 4.50 -0.39 4.14
CA ALA A 81 5.89 -0.62 4.54
C ALA A 81 6.40 -2.00 4.11
N ARG A 82 5.64 -3.06 4.40
CA ARG A 82 5.99 -4.45 4.02
C ARG A 82 6.16 -4.61 2.51
N LYS A 83 5.31 -3.99 1.70
CA LYS A 83 5.43 -4.04 0.23
C LYS A 83 6.66 -3.32 -0.28
N VAL A 84 7.01 -2.16 0.30
CA VAL A 84 8.27 -1.49 -0.02
C VAL A 84 9.44 -2.38 0.35
N ASP A 85 9.44 -2.98 1.53
CA ASP A 85 10.54 -3.86 1.98
C ASP A 85 10.66 -5.12 1.11
N SER A 86 9.57 -5.84 0.84
CA SER A 86 9.58 -7.01 -0.04
C SER A 86 10.00 -6.69 -1.48
N ALA A 87 9.66 -5.50 -1.99
CA ALA A 87 10.11 -5.08 -3.32
C ALA A 87 11.62 -4.79 -3.35
N VAL A 88 12.18 -4.24 -2.27
CA VAL A 88 13.63 -4.05 -2.14
C VAL A 88 14.32 -5.41 -2.02
N GLU A 89 13.82 -6.31 -1.17
CA GLU A 89 14.34 -7.68 -1.04
C GLU A 89 14.34 -8.42 -2.39
N LEU A 90 13.27 -8.30 -3.17
CA LEU A 90 13.19 -8.92 -4.49
C LEU A 90 14.22 -8.34 -5.47
N VAL A 91 14.52 -7.05 -5.39
CA VAL A 91 15.55 -6.40 -6.20
C VAL A 91 16.95 -6.81 -5.76
N GLU A 92 17.17 -7.05 -4.47
CA GLU A 92 18.45 -7.56 -3.93
C GLU A 92 18.80 -8.94 -4.50
N VAL A 93 17.81 -9.77 -4.81
CA VAL A 93 18.01 -11.08 -5.46
C VAL A 93 18.59 -10.95 -6.88
N ALA A 94 18.38 -9.82 -7.56
CA ALA A 94 18.72 -9.67 -8.98
C ALA A 94 20.23 -9.57 -9.27
N GLU A 95 21.07 -9.44 -8.24
CA GLU A 95 22.48 -9.05 -8.33
C GLU A 95 22.71 -7.74 -9.13
N GLY A 96 23.83 -7.05 -8.94
CA GLY A 96 24.19 -5.90 -9.79
C GLY A 96 23.66 -4.51 -9.37
N LEU A 97 23.13 -4.36 -8.15
CA LEU A 97 22.93 -3.06 -7.50
C LEU A 97 23.86 -2.91 -6.30
N SER A 98 24.44 -1.72 -6.17
CA SER A 98 25.20 -1.34 -4.97
C SER A 98 24.29 -1.08 -3.77
N SER A 99 24.86 -1.08 -2.55
CA SER A 99 24.15 -0.72 -1.32
C SER A 99 23.48 0.65 -1.40
N ASP A 100 24.15 1.61 -2.04
CA ASP A 100 23.66 2.97 -2.20
C ASP A 100 22.48 3.03 -3.18
N GLU A 101 22.53 2.26 -4.26
CA GLU A 101 21.42 2.14 -5.19
C GLU A 101 20.19 1.46 -4.56
N LEU A 102 20.41 0.44 -3.71
CA LEU A 102 19.32 -0.21 -2.96
C LEU A 102 18.68 0.73 -1.95
N GLN A 103 19.49 1.50 -1.21
CA GLN A 103 18.97 2.51 -0.29
C GLN A 103 18.19 3.60 -1.05
N GLN A 104 18.71 4.06 -2.18
CA GLN A 104 18.03 5.04 -3.03
C GLN A 104 16.73 4.46 -3.60
N PHE A 105 16.72 3.20 -4.01
CA PHE A 105 15.51 2.52 -4.50
C PHE A 105 14.43 2.41 -3.41
N ARG A 106 14.79 2.05 -2.18
CA ARG A 106 13.85 2.05 -1.03
C ARG A 106 13.26 3.44 -0.79
N ALA A 107 14.08 4.48 -0.85
CA ALA A 107 13.64 5.86 -0.69
C ALA A 107 12.70 6.29 -1.82
N ASP A 108 13.02 5.94 -3.07
CA ASP A 108 12.18 6.24 -4.24
C ASP A 108 10.85 5.48 -4.15
N LEU A 109 10.84 4.20 -3.79
CA LEU A 109 9.60 3.44 -3.55
C LEU A 109 8.73 4.10 -2.48
N THR A 110 9.33 4.48 -1.35
CA THR A 110 8.62 5.19 -0.28
C THR A 110 8.01 6.49 -0.79
N GLU A 111 8.71 7.23 -1.64
CA GLU A 111 8.19 8.46 -2.24
C GLU A 111 7.06 8.20 -3.24
N LEU A 112 7.14 7.12 -4.03
CA LEU A 112 6.14 6.73 -5.01
C LEU A 112 4.81 6.27 -4.38
N THR A 113 4.82 5.86 -3.11
CA THR A 113 3.57 5.62 -2.35
C THR A 113 2.80 6.91 -2.03
N LYS A 114 3.44 8.07 -2.22
CA LYS A 114 2.88 9.39 -1.98
C LYS A 114 2.53 10.06 -3.31
N ASP A 115 1.53 10.91 -3.27
CA ASP A 115 1.29 11.85 -4.36
C ASP A 115 2.05 13.15 -4.06
N SER A 116 3.28 13.25 -4.58
CA SER A 116 4.18 14.37 -4.28
C SER A 116 4.81 14.98 -5.53
N PRO A 117 5.37 16.21 -5.44
CA PRO A 117 6.15 16.80 -6.53
C PRO A 117 7.37 15.98 -6.94
N LYS A 118 7.89 15.09 -6.07
CA LYS A 118 9.06 14.26 -6.35
C LYS A 118 8.71 12.97 -7.09
N THR A 119 7.42 12.65 -7.29
CA THR A 119 6.95 11.45 -8.00
C THR A 119 7.63 11.25 -9.35
N GLN A 120 7.86 12.32 -10.12
CA GLN A 120 8.51 12.20 -11.43
C GLN A 120 9.97 11.75 -11.33
N VAL A 121 10.72 12.32 -10.38
CA VAL A 121 12.13 11.97 -10.16
C VAL A 121 12.24 10.52 -9.68
N ALA A 122 11.42 10.15 -8.70
CA ALA A 122 11.38 8.78 -8.17
C ALA A 122 10.96 7.77 -9.25
N SER A 123 10.02 8.13 -10.13
CA SER A 123 9.55 7.26 -11.22
C SER A 123 10.65 6.99 -12.25
N LEU A 124 11.45 8.01 -12.59
CA LEU A 124 12.58 7.85 -13.50
C LEU A 124 13.66 6.94 -12.90
N ARG A 125 13.98 7.11 -11.62
CA ARG A 125 14.95 6.26 -10.92
C ARG A 125 14.44 4.82 -10.77
N PHE A 126 13.16 4.64 -10.44
CA PHE A 126 12.51 3.34 -10.41
C PHE A 126 12.64 2.63 -11.76
N LYS A 127 12.30 3.31 -12.88
CA LYS A 127 12.45 2.76 -14.23
C LYS A 127 13.89 2.34 -14.55
N LYS A 128 14.88 3.15 -14.14
CA LYS A 128 16.30 2.83 -14.31
C LYS A 128 16.70 1.55 -13.56
N VAL A 129 16.21 1.35 -12.32
CA VAL A 129 16.44 0.11 -11.58
C VAL A 129 15.75 -1.07 -12.27
N MET A 130 14.49 -0.91 -12.68
CA MET A 130 13.75 -1.97 -13.39
C MET A 130 14.42 -2.42 -14.69
N SER A 131 15.09 -1.52 -15.42
CA SER A 131 15.86 -1.89 -16.61
C SER A 131 17.13 -2.71 -16.33
N LYS A 132 17.63 -2.70 -15.10
CA LYS A 132 18.85 -3.43 -14.69
C LYS A 132 18.55 -4.84 -14.17
N VAL A 133 17.45 -5.02 -13.45
CA VAL A 133 17.16 -6.23 -12.66
C VAL A 133 16.55 -7.40 -13.45
N GLY A 134 16.39 -7.24 -14.76
CA GLY A 134 15.76 -8.24 -15.63
C GLY A 134 14.23 -8.30 -15.50
N ASN A 135 13.56 -8.83 -16.53
CA ASN A 135 12.11 -8.75 -16.67
C ASN A 135 11.33 -9.49 -15.56
N SER A 136 11.85 -10.61 -15.07
CA SER A 136 11.17 -11.40 -14.02
C SER A 136 11.12 -10.64 -12.69
N VAL A 137 12.24 -10.07 -12.27
CA VAL A 137 12.32 -9.24 -11.05
C VAL A 137 11.48 -7.98 -11.24
N ALA A 138 11.59 -7.30 -12.38
CA ALA A 138 10.82 -6.08 -12.64
C ALA A 138 9.30 -6.31 -12.61
N SER A 139 8.82 -7.46 -13.13
CA SER A 139 7.41 -7.84 -13.04
C SER A 139 7.00 -8.13 -11.60
N GLY A 140 7.79 -8.89 -10.85
CA GLY A 140 7.48 -9.20 -9.46
C GLY A 140 7.44 -7.94 -8.57
N VAL A 141 8.36 -6.99 -8.79
CA VAL A 141 8.34 -5.69 -8.10
C VAL A 141 7.04 -4.95 -8.38
N ARG A 142 6.60 -4.90 -9.64
CA ARG A 142 5.32 -4.28 -10.02
C ARG A 142 4.16 -4.91 -9.26
N ASP A 143 4.07 -6.24 -9.25
CA ASP A 143 2.97 -6.96 -8.62
C ASP A 143 2.93 -6.71 -7.10
N ILE A 144 4.09 -6.55 -6.46
CA ILE A 144 4.18 -6.24 -5.02
C ILE A 144 3.67 -4.83 -4.71
N VAL A 145 4.00 -3.82 -5.53
CA VAL A 145 3.81 -2.40 -5.15
C VAL A 145 2.59 -1.72 -5.80
N VAL A 146 1.99 -2.32 -6.84
CA VAL A 146 0.94 -1.68 -7.66
C VAL A 146 -0.26 -1.16 -6.86
N ASP A 147 -0.60 -1.77 -5.74
CA ASP A 147 -1.75 -1.36 -4.93
C ASP A 147 -1.41 -0.36 -3.81
N VAL A 148 -0.13 -0.05 -3.60
CA VAL A 148 0.33 0.95 -2.63
C VAL A 148 0.98 2.17 -3.26
N LEU A 149 1.34 2.12 -4.55
CA LEU A 149 1.79 3.31 -5.28
C LEU A 149 0.65 4.30 -5.53
N SER A 150 0.96 5.59 -5.49
CA SER A 150 0.01 6.65 -5.84
C SER A 150 -0.43 6.54 -7.31
N GLU A 151 -1.63 7.03 -7.64
CA GLU A 151 -2.09 7.06 -9.03
C GLU A 151 -1.14 7.85 -9.94
N ALA A 152 -0.56 8.94 -9.42
CA ALA A 152 0.45 9.72 -10.12
C ALA A 152 1.70 8.89 -10.44
N ALA A 153 2.20 8.10 -9.49
CA ALA A 153 3.33 7.19 -9.69
C ALA A 153 3.00 6.10 -10.72
N LYS A 154 1.83 5.45 -10.58
CA LYS A 154 1.40 4.41 -11.52
C LYS A 154 1.32 4.92 -12.95
N LYS A 155 0.73 6.11 -13.14
CA LYS A 155 0.68 6.77 -14.45
C LYS A 155 2.05 7.15 -14.96
N ALA A 156 2.93 7.67 -14.12
CA ALA A 156 4.29 8.04 -14.53
C ALA A 156 5.15 6.82 -14.91
N ILE A 157 4.91 5.66 -14.29
CA ILE A 157 5.69 4.44 -14.53
C ILE A 157 5.11 3.61 -15.68
N TRP A 158 3.80 3.35 -15.66
CA TRP A 158 3.11 2.39 -16.54
C TRP A 158 2.02 3.00 -17.43
N GLY A 159 1.76 4.31 -17.30
CA GLY A 159 0.79 5.03 -18.13
C GLY A 159 1.38 5.58 -19.42
#